data_AF-A0A9D8M5B2-F1
#
_entry.id   AF-A0A9D8M5B2-F1
#
_cell.length_a   1.000
_cell.length_b   1.000
_cell.length_c   1.000
_cell.angle_alpha   90.00
_cell.angle_beta   90.00
_cell.angle_gamma   90.00
#
_symmetry.space_group_name_H-M   'P 1'
#
loop_
_entity.id
_entity.type
_entity.pdbx_description
1 polymer ?
#
loop_
_entity_poly.entity_id
_entity_poly.type
_entity_poly.pdbx_seq_one_letter_code
_entity_poly.pdbx_strand_id
1 'polypeptide(L)'
;VAWIGGIVEGLGQGFDNATLSAIGLGSRLLLPTDALWRGAVFSMEPATLVATAQQLGPVGQANPFFAAQSVAPAMLVWAAIWVLGVLALGLWSFRSREV
;
A
#
# COMPACT_ATOMS: atom_id res chain seq x y z
N VAL A 1 -8.08 -9.62 -0.08
CA VAL A 1 -6.77 -10.20 -0.43
C VAL A 1 -5.69 -9.13 -0.69
N ALA A 2 -6.04 -7.91 -1.10
CA ALA A 2 -5.07 -6.87 -1.47
C ALA A 2 -4.13 -6.32 -0.37
N TRP A 3 -4.36 -6.63 0.92
CA TRP A 3 -3.55 -6.13 2.05
C TRP A 3 -2.26 -6.94 2.31
N ILE A 4 -2.09 -8.10 1.67
CA ILE A 4 -0.95 -8.99 1.92
C ILE A 4 0.34 -8.44 1.31
N GLY A 5 0.26 -7.68 0.21
CA GLY A 5 1.43 -7.12 -0.46
C GLY A 5 2.26 -6.21 0.46
N GLY A 6 1.61 -5.37 1.27
CA GLY A 6 2.30 -4.50 2.22
C GLY A 6 2.96 -5.27 3.37
N ILE A 7 2.41 -6.41 3.77
CA ILE A 7 3.03 -7.29 4.79
C ILE A 7 4.30 -7.92 4.23
N VAL A 8 4.23 -8.43 2.99
CA VAL A 8 5.39 -9.06 2.33
C VAL A 8 6.53 -8.07 2.18
N GLU A 9 6.23 -6.82 1.84
CA GLU A 9 7.23 -5.73 1.81
C GLU A 9 7.86 -5.50 3.20
N GLY A 10 7.02 -5.40 4.24
CA GLY A 10 7.48 -5.19 5.62
C GLY A 10 8.33 -6.35 6.16
N LEU A 11 7.96 -7.60 5.86
CA LEU A 11 8.78 -8.78 6.19
C LEU A 11 10.10 -8.77 5.43
N GLY A 12 10.07 -8.37 4.15
CA GLY A 12 11.29 -8.19 3.36
C GLY A 12 12.25 -7.19 3.98
N GLN A 13 11.75 -6.04 4.44
CA GLN A 13 12.57 -5.03 5.13
C GLN A 13 13.05 -5.51 6.52
N GLY A 14 12.21 -6.22 7.27
CA GLY A 14 12.55 -6.73 8.60
C GLY A 14 13.59 -7.86 8.59
N PHE A 15 13.60 -8.68 7.55
CA PHE A 15 14.56 -9.79 7.36
C PHE A 15 15.70 -9.48 6.39
N ASP A 16 15.82 -8.23 5.94
CA ASP A 16 16.80 -7.80 4.93
C ASP A 16 16.77 -8.66 3.64
N ASN A 17 15.56 -9.01 3.19
CA ASN A 17 15.32 -9.83 2.01
C ASN A 17 14.85 -8.94 0.84
N ALA A 18 15.79 -8.62 -0.05
CA ALA A 18 15.54 -7.76 -1.20
C ALA A 18 14.45 -8.30 -2.15
N THR A 19 14.33 -9.63 -2.31
CA THR A 19 13.32 -10.24 -3.17
C THR A 19 11.92 -10.01 -2.62
N LEU A 20 11.71 -10.22 -1.32
CA LEU A 20 10.42 -9.98 -0.68
C LEU A 20 10.04 -8.50 -0.70
N SER A 21 11.01 -7.61 -0.46
CA SER A 21 10.80 -6.16 -0.58
C SER A 21 10.36 -5.76 -2.00
N ALA A 22 11.01 -6.31 -3.04
CA ALA A 22 10.65 -6.03 -4.43
C ALA A 22 9.27 -6.58 -4.82
N ILE A 23 8.93 -7.80 -4.37
CA ILE A 23 7.60 -8.39 -4.60
C ILE A 23 6.51 -7.56 -3.91
N GLY A 24 6.76 -7.13 -2.67
CA GLY A 24 5.86 -6.28 -1.91
C GLY A 24 5.60 -4.95 -2.62
N LEU A 25 6.67 -4.27 -3.04
CA LEU A 25 6.58 -3.04 -3.81
C LEU A 25 5.83 -3.24 -5.14
N GLY A 26 6.17 -4.27 -5.90
CA GLY A 26 5.51 -4.58 -7.18
C GLY A 26 4.01 -4.84 -7.00
N SER A 27 3.64 -5.59 -5.95
CA SER A 27 2.23 -5.87 -5.61
C SER A 27 1.47 -4.59 -5.29
N ARG A 28 2.08 -3.69 -4.53
CA ARG A 28 1.48 -2.39 -4.14
C ARG A 28 1.37 -1.43 -5.31
N LEU A 29 2.32 -1.43 -6.26
CA LEU A 29 2.22 -0.64 -7.49
C LEU A 29 1.11 -1.16 -8.40
N LEU A 30 0.94 -2.48 -8.48
CA LEU A 30 -0.09 -3.13 -9.29
C LEU A 30 -1.50 -2.91 -8.72
N LEU A 31 -1.65 -3.02 -7.40
CA LEU A 31 -2.90 -2.85 -6.66
C LEU A 31 -2.69 -1.85 -5.51
N PRO A 32 -2.87 -0.54 -5.75
CA PRO A 32 -2.53 0.51 -4.79
C PRO A 32 -3.45 0.57 -3.56
N THR A 33 -4.48 -0.28 -3.52
CA THR A 33 -5.46 -0.36 -2.42
C THR A 33 -4.81 -0.65 -1.07
N ASP A 34 -3.71 -1.41 -1.04
CA ASP A 34 -2.95 -1.65 0.19
C ASP A 34 -2.38 -0.35 0.77
N ALA A 35 -1.79 0.50 -0.07
CA ALA A 35 -1.20 1.77 0.34
C ALA A 35 -2.27 2.72 0.90
N LEU A 36 -3.44 2.77 0.26
CA LEU A 36 -4.58 3.56 0.74
C LEU A 36 -5.10 3.05 2.09
N TRP A 37 -5.22 1.73 2.24
CA TRP A 37 -5.64 1.12 3.51
C TRP A 37 -4.68 1.47 4.64
N ARG A 38 -3.36 1.34 4.44
CA ARG A 38 -2.35 1.70 5.46
C ARG A 38 -2.35 3.20 5.77
N GLY A 39 -2.59 4.06 4.78
CA GLY A 39 -2.77 5.50 5.00
C GLY A 39 -3.98 5.82 5.88
N ALA A 40 -5.11 5.13 5.65
CA ALA A 40 -6.29 5.27 6.50
C ALA A 40 -6.05 4.75 7.92
N VAL A 41 -5.40 3.58 8.08
CA VAL A 41 -4.99 3.07 9.40
C VAL A 41 -4.13 4.09 10.12
N PHE A 42 -3.07 4.59 9.48
CA PHE A 42 -2.17 5.60 10.05
C PHE A 42 -2.93 6.84 10.58
N SER A 43 -3.93 7.32 9.83
CA SER A 43 -4.73 8.48 10.24
C SER A 43 -5.60 8.25 11.49
N MET A 44 -5.88 6.99 11.81
CA MET A 44 -6.65 6.59 12.99
C MET A 44 -5.77 6.24 14.19
N GLU A 45 -4.45 6.13 14.00
CA GLU A 45 -3.53 5.73 15.06
C GLU A 45 -3.31 6.86 16.08
N PRO A 46 -3.21 6.53 17.38
CA PRO A 46 -2.75 7.47 18.38
C PRO A 46 -1.32 7.93 18.11
N ALA A 47 -1.05 9.23 18.20
CA ALA A 47 0.28 9.79 17.95
C ALA A 47 1.39 9.15 18.82
N THR A 48 1.05 8.75 20.05
CA THR A 48 1.97 8.05 20.97
C THR A 48 2.38 6.68 20.43
N LEU A 49 1.43 5.91 19.88
CA LEU A 49 1.69 4.59 19.32
C LEU A 49 2.56 4.70 18.05
N VAL A 50 2.28 5.68 17.20
CA VAL A 50 3.09 6.00 16.02
C VAL A 50 4.53 6.31 16.40
N ALA A 51 4.74 7.19 17.38
CA ALA A 51 6.07 7.57 17.85
C ALA A 51 6.84 6.36 18.40
N THR A 52 6.20 5.49 19.20
CA THR A 52 6.84 4.28 19.72
C THR A 52 7.22 3.32 18.59
N ALA A 53 6.35 3.10 17.60
CA ALA A 53 6.64 2.17 16.53
C ALA A 53 7.74 2.67 15.57
N GLN A 54 7.85 3.98 15.37
CA GLN A 54 8.96 4.57 14.61
C GLN A 54 10.32 4.33 15.28
N GLN A 55 10.36 4.29 16.62
CA GLN A 55 11.58 3.95 17.37
C GLN A 55 11.99 2.47 17.23
N LEU A 56 11.03 1.57 16.96
CA LEU A 56 11.28 0.14 16.73
C LEU A 56 11.84 -0.15 15.33
N GLY A 57 11.95 0.85 14.46
CA GLY A 57 12.55 0.71 13.13
C GLY A 57 11.78 -0.25 12.22
N PRO A 58 12.47 -1.06 11.39
CA PRO A 58 11.84 -1.96 10.41
C PRO A 58 10.84 -2.95 11.02
N VAL A 59 11.09 -3.40 12.26
CA VAL A 59 10.20 -4.34 12.96
C VAL A 59 8.85 -3.70 13.27
N GLY A 60 8.83 -2.42 13.65
CA GLY A 60 7.60 -1.66 13.85
C GLY A 60 6.79 -1.47 12.56
N GLN A 61 7.47 -1.44 11.40
CA GLN A 61 6.84 -1.26 10.09
C GLN A 61 6.25 -2.55 9.51
N ALA A 62 6.78 -3.71 9.90
CA ALA A 62 6.33 -5.02 9.44
C ALA A 62 4.99 -5.48 10.04
N ASN A 63 4.42 -4.71 10.98
CA ASN A 63 3.15 -5.06 11.60
C ASN A 63 1.98 -4.98 10.59
N PRO A 64 1.17 -6.05 10.45
CA PRO A 64 0.06 -6.10 9.52
C PRO A 64 -1.23 -5.43 10.04
N PHE A 65 -1.29 -4.99 11.30
CA PHE A 65 -2.48 -4.40 11.92
C PHE A 65 -2.28 -2.95 12.36
N PHE A 66 -1.12 -2.39 12.04
CA PHE A 66 -0.69 -1.07 12.48
C PHE A 66 0.11 -0.40 11.35
N ALA A 67 0.07 0.93 11.29
CA ALA A 67 0.84 1.71 10.32
C ALA A 67 1.69 2.79 11.03
N ALA A 68 3.02 2.65 11.01
CA ALA A 68 3.94 3.60 11.63
C ALA A 68 4.24 4.84 10.76
N GLN A 69 3.83 4.81 9.50
CA GLN A 69 4.13 5.87 8.53
C GLN A 69 2.91 6.16 7.65
N SER A 70 2.75 7.43 7.32
CA SER A 70 1.76 7.87 6.35
C SER A 70 2.08 7.36 4.94
N VAL A 71 1.06 7.32 4.09
CA VAL A 71 1.22 7.01 2.68
C VAL A 71 1.94 8.16 1.96
N ALA A 72 2.92 7.82 1.12
CA ALA A 72 3.67 8.81 0.36
C ALA A 72 2.74 9.59 -0.59
N PRO A 73 2.86 10.93 -0.71
CA PRO A 73 2.03 11.72 -1.62
C PRO A 73 2.08 11.23 -3.08
N ALA A 74 3.25 10.80 -3.56
CA ALA A 74 3.39 10.21 -4.89
C ALA A 74 2.54 8.95 -5.07
N MET A 75 2.41 8.12 -4.02
CA MET A 75 1.59 6.92 -4.05
C MET A 75 0.09 7.25 -4.05
N LEU A 76 -0.33 8.35 -3.42
CA LEU A 76 -1.71 8.86 -3.53
C LEU A 76 -2.03 9.31 -4.95
N VAL A 77 -1.12 10.06 -5.58
CA VAL A 77 -1.26 10.46 -6.99
C VAL A 77 -1.33 9.23 -7.89
N TRP A 78 -0.46 8.24 -7.67
CA TRP A 78 -0.49 6.98 -8.40
C TRP A 78 -1.83 6.24 -8.23
N ALA A 79 -2.35 6.17 -7.01
CA ALA A 79 -3.65 5.54 -6.76
C ALA A 79 -4.78 6.24 -7.52
N ALA A 80 -4.77 7.58 -7.58
CA ALA A 80 -5.73 8.34 -8.37
C ALA A 80 -5.61 8.05 -9.87
N ILE A 81 -4.39 8.02 -10.42
CA ILE A 81 -4.11 7.64 -11.81
C ILE A 81 -4.62 6.22 -12.09
N TRP A 82 -4.35 5.28 -11.19
CA TRP A 82 -4.77 3.90 -11.32
C TRP A 82 -6.30 3.77 -11.38
N VAL A 83 -7.03 4.46 -10.50
CA VAL A 83 -8.51 4.49 -10.52
C VAL A 83 -9.03 5.03 -11.84
N LEU A 84 -8.50 6.16 -12.30
CA LEU A 84 -8.88 6.74 -13.59
C LEU A 84 -8.57 5.79 -14.75
N GLY A 85 -7.43 5.10 -14.70
CA GLY A 85 -7.04 4.09 -15.69
C GLY A 85 -8.01 2.91 -15.76
N VAL A 86 -8.37 2.33 -14.61
CA VAL A 86 -9.34 1.21 -14.57
C VAL A 86 -10.73 1.65 -15.00
N LEU A 87 -11.17 2.85 -14.63
CA LEU A 87 -12.44 3.40 -15.11
C LEU A 87 -12.43 3.61 -16.63
N ALA A 88 -11.36 4.16 -17.18
CA ALA A 88 -11.21 4.36 -18.62
C ALA A 88 -11.20 3.02 -19.38
N LEU A 89 -10.51 2.00 -18.84
CA LEU A 89 -10.53 0.64 -19.38
C LEU A 89 -11.92 0.02 -19.32
N GLY A 90 -12.65 0.23 -18.22
CA GLY A 90 -14.04 -0.18 -18.09
C GLY A 90 -14.93 0.46 -19.17
N LEU A 91 -14.89 1.79 -19.30
CA LEU A 91 -15.64 2.51 -20.34
C LEU A 91 -15.31 2.01 -21.74
N TRP A 92 -14.03 1.79 -22.05
CA TRP A 92 -13.61 1.24 -23.35
C TRP A 92 -14.12 -0.19 -23.57
N SER A 93 -14.05 -1.04 -22.54
CA SER A 93 -14.50 -2.44 -22.61
C SER A 93 -16.02 -2.57 -22.78
N PHE A 94 -16.80 -1.62 -22.26
CA PHE A 94 -18.27 -1.64 -22.41
C PHE A 94 -18.73 -0.98 -23.72
N ARG A 95 -17.98 0.00 -24.25
CA ARG A 95 -18.27 0.62 -25.56
C ARG A 95 -18.33 -0.39 -26.72
N SER A 96 -17.53 -1.44 -26.69
CA SER A 96 -17.53 -2.49 -27.73
C SER A 96 -18.65 -3.52 -27.58
N ARG A 97 -19.44 -3.45 -26.49
CA ARG A 97 -20.50 -4.42 -26.17
C ARG A 97 -21.92 -3.84 -26.26
N GLU A 98 -22.07 -2.53 -26.39
CA GLU A 98 -23.37 -1.84 -26.48
C GLU A 98 -23.84 -1.62 -27.94
N VAL A 99 -23.49 -2.52 -28.87
CA VAL A 99 -23.96 -2.50 -30.27
C VAL A 99 -24.83 -3.71 -30.55
#